data_AF-A0A6I9TCS9-F1
#
_entry.id   AF-A0A6I9TCS9-F1
#
_cell.length_a   1.000
_cell.length_b   1.000
_cell.length_c   1.000
_cell.angle_alpha   90.00
_cell.angle_beta   90.00
_cell.angle_gamma   90.00
#
_symmetry.space_group_name_H-M   'P 1'
#
loop_
_entity.id
_entity.type
_entity.pdbx_description
1 polymer ?
#
loop_
_entity_poly.entity_id
_entity_poly.type
_entity_poly.pdbx_seq_one_letter_code
_entity_poly.pdbx_strand_id
1 'polypeptide(L)'
;MNPEVRLGPMLTEMVKEKLSLGARILQVGGVEKVFKKKFKIGDDEKLLKASQCYLSTTAGPIARVLFISNNKVVFCSERSIKLSSSTGKLLKAHYKVI
;
A
#
# COMPACT_ATOMS: atom_id res chain seq x y z
N MET A 1 -20.51 -14.76 -9.12
CA MET A 1 -19.77 -15.66 -8.21
C MET A 1 -19.20 -14.78 -7.11
N ASN A 2 -19.84 -14.74 -5.94
CA ASN A 2 -19.42 -13.89 -4.84
C ASN A 2 -18.06 -14.41 -4.33
N PRO A 3 -16.97 -13.62 -4.32
CA PRO A 3 -15.73 -14.06 -3.74
C PRO A 3 -15.97 -14.23 -2.24
N GLU A 4 -15.92 -15.48 -1.77
CA GLU A 4 -16.01 -15.82 -0.36
C GLU A 4 -14.86 -15.10 0.38
N VAL A 5 -15.22 -14.08 1.15
CA VAL A 5 -14.26 -13.27 1.90
C VAL A 5 -13.75 -14.11 3.07
N ARG A 6 -12.57 -14.73 2.91
CA ARG A 6 -11.88 -15.39 4.02
C ARG A 6 -11.33 -14.33 4.99
N LEU A 7 -12.17 -13.94 5.94
CA LEU A 7 -11.93 -12.84 6.88
C LEU A 7 -10.66 -13.04 7.72
N GLY A 8 -10.42 -14.25 8.24
CA GLY A 8 -9.25 -14.56 9.07
C GLY A 8 -7.90 -14.28 8.38
N PRO A 9 -7.59 -14.94 7.24
CA PRO A 9 -6.37 -14.68 6.47
C PRO A 9 -6.21 -13.21 6.03
N MET A 10 -7.29 -12.50 5.71
CA MET A 10 -7.24 -11.06 5.40
C MET A 10 -6.81 -10.22 6.61
N LEU A 11 -7.38 -10.49 7.79
CA LEU A 11 -7.07 -9.77 9.02
C LEU A 11 -5.63 -9.96 9.46
N THR A 12 -5.12 -11.20 9.46
CA THR A 12 -3.72 -11.48 9.81
C THR A 12 -2.75 -10.71 8.93
N GLU A 13 -3.02 -10.67 7.62
CA GLU A 13 -2.16 -9.97 6.68
C GLU A 13 -2.26 -8.45 6.84
N MET A 14 -3.45 -7.91 7.13
CA MET A 14 -3.65 -6.49 7.43
C MET A 14 -2.85 -6.05 8.67
N VAL A 15 -2.87 -6.86 9.74
CA VAL A 15 -2.11 -6.58 10.97
C VAL A 15 -0.61 -6.55 10.68
N LYS A 16 -0.09 -7.52 9.91
CA LYS A 16 1.33 -7.56 9.52
C LYS A 16 1.75 -6.32 8.74
N GLU A 17 0.96 -5.88 7.76
CA GLU A 17 1.24 -4.68 6.95
C GLU A 17 1.29 -3.41 7.81
N LYS A 18 0.41 -3.32 8.82
CA LYS A 18 0.40 -2.17 9.74
C LYS A 18 1.63 -2.16 10.65
N LEU A 19 2.01 -3.32 11.17
CA LEU A 19 3.21 -3.48 12.00
C LEU A 19 4.49 -3.19 11.21
N SER A 20 4.61 -3.68 9.97
CA SER A 20 5.79 -3.43 9.13
C SER A 20 5.94 -1.95 8.80
N LEU A 21 4.83 -1.27 8.48
CA LEU A 21 4.86 0.17 8.22
C LEU A 21 5.26 0.96 9.47
N GLY A 22 4.70 0.62 10.64
CA GLY A 22 5.07 1.26 11.91
C GLY A 22 6.55 1.10 12.23
N ALA A 23 7.10 -0.12 12.10
CA ALA A 23 8.51 -0.38 12.26
C ALA A 23 9.37 0.45 11.28
N ARG A 24 8.90 0.60 10.04
CA ARG A 24 9.61 1.35 9.00
C ARG A 24 9.59 2.85 9.25
N ILE A 25 8.48 3.40 9.76
CA ILE A 25 8.40 4.79 10.20
C ILE A 25 9.42 5.06 11.30
N LEU A 26 9.56 4.16 12.28
CA LEU A 26 10.56 4.27 13.33
C LEU A 26 11.99 4.19 12.77
N GLN A 27 12.30 3.19 11.95
CA GLN A 27 13.63 2.99 11.38
C GLN A 27 14.08 4.15 10.48
N VAL A 28 13.18 4.69 9.67
CA VAL A 28 13.48 5.78 8.72
C VAL A 28 13.37 7.16 9.37
N GLY A 29 12.77 7.24 10.57
CA GLY A 29 12.69 8.46 11.36
C GLY A 29 11.57 9.41 10.94
N GLY A 30 10.40 8.86 10.58
CA GLY A 30 9.19 9.63 10.32
C GLY A 30 8.48 9.31 9.00
N VAL A 31 7.21 9.69 8.93
CA VAL A 31 6.31 9.41 7.79
C VAL A 31 6.78 10.10 6.51
N GLU A 32 7.22 11.36 6.60
CA GLU A 32 7.71 12.13 5.44
C GLU A 32 8.97 11.50 4.83
N LYS A 33 9.91 11.05 5.67
CA LYS A 33 11.12 10.36 5.20
C LYS A 33 10.80 9.02 4.55
N VAL A 34 9.81 8.28 5.08
CA VAL A 34 9.29 7.07 4.42
C VAL A 34 8.71 7.38 3.06
N PHE A 35 7.89 8.42 2.95
CA PHE A 35 7.33 8.91 1.68
C PHE A 35 8.43 9.26 0.68
N LYS A 36 9.38 10.13 1.05
CA LYS A 36 10.49 10.54 0.19
C LYS A 36 11.33 9.36 -0.30
N LYS A 37 11.71 8.45 0.61
CA LYS A 37 12.50 7.24 0.29
C LYS A 37 11.73 6.24 -0.59
N LYS A 38 10.43 6.05 -0.36
CA LYS A 38 9.63 5.05 -1.08
C LYS A 38 9.29 5.48 -2.50
N PHE A 39 9.05 6.77 -2.72
CA PHE A 39 8.61 7.30 -4.00
C PHE A 39 9.68 8.07 -4.77
N LYS A 40 10.93 8.09 -4.26
CA LYS A 40 12.06 8.81 -4.85
C LYS A 40 11.70 10.27 -5.14
N ILE A 41 11.17 10.94 -4.12
CA ILE A 41 10.66 12.31 -4.18
C ILE A 41 11.84 13.28 -4.09
N GLY A 42 11.86 14.33 -4.93
CA GLY A 42 12.82 15.42 -4.84
C GLY A 42 12.61 16.30 -3.60
N ASP A 43 13.60 17.12 -3.25
CA ASP A 43 13.52 17.97 -2.05
C ASP A 43 12.46 19.09 -2.14
N ASP A 44 12.00 19.39 -3.35
CA ASP A 44 10.98 20.38 -3.69
C ASP A 44 9.54 19.92 -3.43
N GLU A 45 9.32 18.61 -3.33
CA GLU A 45 7.99 18.04 -3.10
C GLU A 45 7.77 17.70 -1.62
N LYS A 46 6.66 18.20 -1.08
CA LYS A 46 6.30 18.13 0.33
C LYS A 46 5.09 17.24 0.54
N LEU A 47 5.16 16.37 1.53
CA LEU A 47 4.01 15.59 1.97
C LEU A 47 2.99 16.50 2.66
N LEU A 48 1.78 16.58 2.13
CA LEU A 48 0.67 17.36 2.68
C LEU A 48 -0.20 16.51 3.62
N LYS A 49 -0.46 15.25 3.25
CA LYS A 49 -1.30 14.36 4.03
C LYS A 49 -0.84 12.91 3.92
N ALA A 50 -0.88 12.20 5.04
CA ALA A 50 -0.88 10.74 5.07
C ALA A 50 -2.16 10.27 5.77
N SER A 51 -2.95 9.40 5.13
CA SER A 51 -4.18 8.86 5.71
C SER A 51 -4.32 7.37 5.39
N GLN A 52 -5.01 6.63 6.26
CA GLN A 52 -5.38 5.25 5.97
C GLN A 52 -6.49 5.23 4.92
N CYS A 53 -6.38 4.33 3.95
CA CYS A 53 -7.38 4.11 2.91
C CYS A 53 -7.51 2.62 2.59
N TYR A 54 -8.56 2.27 1.87
CA TYR A 54 -8.75 0.93 1.31
C TYR A 54 -8.81 1.02 -0.20
N LEU A 55 -7.98 0.23 -0.88
CA LEU A 55 -8.05 0.04 -2.32
C LEU A 55 -8.93 -1.17 -2.61
N SER A 56 -10.10 -0.96 -3.22
CA SER A 56 -10.94 -2.05 -3.68
C SER A 56 -10.30 -2.73 -4.89
N THR A 57 -10.11 -4.04 -4.85
CA THR A 57 -9.61 -4.84 -5.96
C THR A 57 -10.50 -6.05 -6.19
N THR A 58 -10.36 -6.71 -7.34
CA THR A 58 -11.09 -7.96 -7.63
C THR A 58 -10.71 -9.12 -6.70
N ALA A 59 -9.55 -9.04 -6.04
CA ALA A 59 -9.12 -9.97 -5.00
C ALA A 59 -9.60 -9.58 -3.59
N GLY A 60 -10.39 -8.49 -3.47
CA GLY A 60 -10.87 -7.93 -2.21
C GLY A 60 -10.25 -6.57 -1.87
N PRO A 61 -10.74 -5.90 -0.81
CA PRO A 61 -10.21 -4.62 -0.35
C PRO A 61 -8.83 -4.79 0.30
N ILE A 62 -7.95 -3.82 0.06
CA ILE A 62 -6.57 -3.83 0.54
C ILE A 62 -6.32 -2.56 1.35
N ALA A 63 -6.03 -2.72 2.64
CA ALA A 63 -5.68 -1.59 3.51
C ALA A 63 -4.34 -0.99 3.09
N ARG A 64 -4.28 0.34 2.96
CA ARG A 64 -3.09 1.07 2.52
C ARG A 64 -2.99 2.43 3.19
N VAL A 65 -1.84 3.08 3.01
CA VAL A 65 -1.66 4.50 3.32
C VAL A 65 -1.64 5.28 2.03
N LEU A 66 -2.51 6.28 1.97
CA LEU A 66 -2.54 7.30 0.95
C LEU A 66 -1.57 8.41 1.36
N PHE A 67 -0.64 8.74 0.48
CA PHE A 67 0.23 9.90 0.63
C PHE A 67 -0.16 10.94 -0.42
N ILE A 68 -0.48 12.14 0.03
CA ILE A 68 -0.80 13.30 -0.82
C ILE A 68 0.33 14.30 -0.64
N SER A 69 0.99 14.66 -1.73
CA SER A 69 1.94 15.77 -1.78
C SER A 69 1.36 16.94 -2.55
N ASN A 70 2.12 18.03 -2.64
CA ASN A 70 1.81 19.15 -3.52
C ASN A 70 1.86 18.79 -5.02
N ASN A 71 2.45 17.66 -5.40
CA ASN A 71 2.65 17.30 -6.80
C ASN A 71 1.89 16.02 -7.22
N LYS A 72 1.63 15.09 -6.30
CA LYS A 72 1.01 13.80 -6.64
C LYS A 72 0.28 13.13 -5.47
N VAL A 73 -0.52 12.14 -5.83
CA VAL A 73 -1.24 11.29 -4.89
C VAL A 73 -0.80 9.86 -5.11
N VAL A 74 -0.09 9.29 -4.14
CA VAL A 74 0.51 7.97 -4.27
C VAL A 74 0.03 7.04 -3.18
N PHE A 75 -0.11 5.77 -3.56
CA PHE A 75 -0.30 4.68 -2.64
C PHE A 75 0.60 3.51 -3.01
N CYS A 76 1.15 2.84 -2.01
CA CYS A 76 2.03 1.70 -2.20
C CYS A 76 1.66 0.60 -1.21
N SER A 77 1.64 -0.64 -1.69
CA SER A 77 1.57 -1.78 -0.77
C SER A 77 2.97 -2.13 -0.31
N GLU A 78 3.07 -2.41 0.99
CA GLU A 78 4.25 -3.02 1.57
C GLU A 78 4.51 -4.42 0.95
N ARG A 79 3.46 -5.14 0.51
CA ARG A 79 3.56 -6.46 -0.14
C ARG A 79 2.98 -6.52 -1.55
N SER A 80 3.46 -7.50 -2.33
CA SER A 80 2.91 -7.81 -3.65
C SER A 80 1.52 -8.45 -3.50
N ILE A 81 0.55 -7.99 -4.27
CA ILE A 81 -0.79 -8.56 -4.34
C ILE A 81 -0.80 -9.70 -5.35
N LYS A 82 -1.55 -10.77 -5.06
CA LYS A 82 -1.78 -11.87 -5.99
C LYS A 82 -2.89 -11.45 -6.96
N LEU A 83 -2.57 -11.39 -8.25
CA LEU A 83 -3.48 -11.08 -9.33
C LEU A 83 -3.66 -12.31 -10.21
N SER A 84 -4.87 -12.57 -10.67
CA SER A 84 -5.12 -13.52 -11.75
C SER A 84 -4.88 -12.83 -13.09
N SER A 85 -3.95 -13.34 -13.88
CA SER A 85 -3.79 -12.97 -15.29
C SER A 85 -4.99 -13.45 -16.12
N SER A 86 -5.24 -12.82 -17.27
CA SER A 86 -6.22 -13.30 -18.27
C SER A 86 -5.95 -14.72 -18.74
N THR A 87 -4.70 -15.21 -18.64
CA THR A 87 -4.30 -16.59 -18.93
C THR A 87 -4.49 -17.54 -17.73
N GLY A 88 -5.10 -17.09 -16.62
CA GLY A 88 -5.29 -17.89 -15.40
C GLY A 88 -4.04 -18.04 -14.51
N LYS A 89 -2.89 -17.49 -14.93
CA LYS A 89 -1.65 -17.52 -14.15
C LYS A 89 -1.72 -16.55 -12.96
N LEU A 90 -1.29 -17.00 -11.79
CA LEU A 90 -1.19 -16.16 -10.60
C LEU A 90 0.08 -15.30 -10.66
N LEU A 91 -0.09 -13.97 -10.68
CA LEU A 91 0.97 -12.97 -10.69
C LEU A 91 1.08 -12.31 -9.32
N LYS A 92 2.31 -12.01 -8.88
CA LYS A 92 2.55 -11.16 -7.71
C LYS A 92 3.04 -9.80 -8.19
N ALA A 93 2.26 -8.76 -7.96
CA ALA A 93 2.62 -7.40 -8.37
C ALA A 93 2.49 -6.41 -7.21
N HIS A 94 3.38 -5.42 -7.16
CA HIS A 94 3.16 -4.27 -6.28
C HIS A 94 2.24 -3.29 -7.00
N TYR A 95 1.03 -3.11 -6.47
CA TYR A 95 0.12 -2.09 -7.00
C TYR A 95 0.66 -0.72 -6.62
N LYS A 96 0.98 0.11 -7.63
CA LYS A 96 1.46 1.48 -7.50
C LYS A 96 0.62 2.32 -8.45
N VAL A 97 -0.01 3.36 -7.91
CA VAL A 97 -0.64 4.43 -8.69
C VAL A 97 0.06 5.72 -8.29
N ILE A 98 0.36 6.54 -9.29
CA ILE A 98 1.11 7.79 -9.18
C ILE A 98 0.22 8.90 -9.69
#